data_AF-A0A9K3N9X1-F1
#
_entry.id   AF-A0A9K3N9X1-F1
#
_cell.length_a   1.000
_cell.length_b   1.000
_cell.length_c   1.000
_cell.angle_alpha   90.00
_cell.angle_beta   90.00
_cell.angle_gamma   90.00
#
_symmetry.space_group_name_H-M   'P 1'
#
loop_
_entity.id
_entity.type
_entity.pdbx_description
1 polymer ?
#
loop_
_entity_poly.entity_id
_entity_poly.type
_entity_poly.pdbx_seq_one_letter_code
_entity_poly.pdbx_strand_id
1 'polypeptide(L)'
;MKTAREETKIWMGASCGEEGARNGTSLMPGGCVEGCKYMEGFVLKVAAQVPHSGLCVTYIGEGGLGNLVKMVYNGIEYGDMQLISEAYDVLKS
;
A
#
# COMPACT_ATOMS: atom_id res chain seq x y z
N MET A 1 26.90 -5.91 10.43
CA MET A 1 26.57 -7.23 9.85
C MET A 1 25.10 -7.48 10.14
N LYS A 2 24.21 -7.35 9.14
CA LYS A 2 22.79 -7.66 9.32
C LYS A 2 22.67 -9.17 9.55
N THR A 3 21.76 -9.60 10.42
CA THR A 3 21.56 -11.03 10.65
C THR A 3 20.85 -11.67 9.45
N ALA A 4 21.07 -12.96 9.15
CA ALA A 4 20.38 -13.65 8.05
C ALA A 4 18.82 -13.58 8.14
N ARG A 5 18.29 -13.26 9.32
CA ARG A 5 16.85 -13.01 9.56
C ARG A 5 16.38 -11.61 9.17
N GLU A 6 17.27 -10.65 9.00
CA GLU A 6 16.95 -9.28 8.55
C GLU A 6 17.01 -9.16 7.02
N GLU A 7 17.81 -10.01 6.38
CA GLU A 7 18.00 -10.08 4.92
C GLU A 7 16.82 -10.71 4.16
N THR A 8 15.68 -10.95 4.82
CA THR A 8 14.46 -11.47 4.16
C THR A 8 13.18 -10.82 4.68
N LYS A 9 13.26 -9.87 5.62
CA LYS A 9 12.08 -9.21 6.18
C LYS A 9 11.50 -8.20 5.20
N ILE A 10 10.19 -8.26 5.05
CA ILE A 10 9.39 -7.38 4.19
C ILE A 10 8.29 -6.77 5.05
N TRP A 11 8.12 -5.47 4.90
CA TRP A 11 7.05 -4.69 5.50
C TRP A 11 6.18 -4.19 4.37
N MET A 12 4.97 -4.74 4.26
CA MET A 12 4.10 -4.48 3.12
C MET A 12 2.79 -3.87 3.59
N GLY A 13 2.57 -2.62 3.21
CA GLY A 13 1.25 -2.01 3.30
C GLY A 13 0.30 -2.63 2.28
N ALA A 14 -0.96 -2.83 2.66
CA ALA A 14 -2.03 -3.24 1.76
C ALA A 14 -3.28 -2.39 2.00
N SER A 15 -3.98 -1.97 0.95
CA SER A 15 -5.20 -1.15 1.03
C SER A 15 -6.31 -1.66 0.09
N CYS A 16 -7.53 -1.09 0.19
CA CYS A 16 -8.73 -1.41 -0.60
C CYS A 16 -9.77 -2.38 0.03
N GLY A 17 -9.64 -2.70 1.32
CA GLY A 17 -10.65 -3.51 2.04
C GLY A 17 -10.80 -4.94 1.51
N GLU A 18 -11.90 -5.62 1.88
CA GLU A 18 -12.15 -7.01 1.51
C GLU A 18 -12.33 -7.21 -0.01
N GLU A 19 -13.10 -6.33 -0.63
CA GLU A 19 -13.37 -6.41 -2.08
C GLU A 19 -12.10 -6.18 -2.90
N GLY A 20 -11.30 -5.19 -2.53
CA GLY A 20 -10.00 -4.95 -3.16
C GLY A 20 -9.03 -6.10 -2.91
N ALA A 21 -9.02 -6.71 -1.73
CA ALA A 21 -8.20 -7.91 -1.49
C ALA A 21 -8.57 -9.08 -2.42
N ARG A 22 -9.84 -9.19 -2.83
CA ARG A 22 -10.29 -10.24 -3.76
C ARG A 22 -10.00 -9.95 -5.23
N ASN A 23 -10.15 -8.68 -5.64
CA ASN A 23 -10.21 -8.27 -7.05
C ASN A 23 -9.00 -7.46 -7.53
N GLY A 24 -8.18 -6.97 -6.62
CA GLY A 24 -7.03 -6.12 -6.93
C GLY A 24 -6.79 -5.10 -5.81
N THR A 25 -5.68 -5.23 -5.09
CA THR A 25 -5.32 -4.38 -3.94
C THR A 25 -4.15 -3.47 -4.28
N SER A 26 -4.03 -2.34 -3.58
CA SER A 26 -2.81 -1.52 -3.61
C SER A 26 -1.79 -2.08 -2.61
N LEU A 27 -0.59 -2.43 -3.09
CA LEU A 27 0.47 -3.06 -2.30
C LEU A 27 1.71 -2.16 -2.24
N MET A 28 2.29 -2.03 -1.05
CA MET A 28 3.40 -1.11 -0.77
C MET A 28 4.56 -1.88 -0.12
N PRO A 29 5.26 -2.78 -0.85
CA PRO A 29 6.37 -3.54 -0.30
C PRO A 29 7.57 -2.65 0.03
N GLY A 30 8.10 -2.79 1.24
CA GLY A 30 9.38 -2.22 1.67
C GLY A 30 10.18 -3.24 2.48
N GLY A 31 11.44 -2.92 2.77
CA GLY A 31 12.36 -3.82 3.48
C GLY A 31 13.47 -4.34 2.57
N CYS A 32 13.83 -5.60 2.75
CA CYS A 32 14.88 -6.25 1.98
C CYS A 32 14.51 -6.36 0.49
N VAL A 33 15.46 -6.00 -0.39
CA VAL A 33 15.29 -6.05 -1.85
C VAL A 33 15.19 -7.49 -2.34
N GLU A 34 16.04 -8.41 -1.84
CA GLU A 34 15.98 -9.83 -2.21
C GLU A 34 14.64 -10.46 -1.84
N GLY A 35 14.12 -10.15 -0.65
CA GLY A 35 12.79 -10.58 -0.22
C GLY A 35 11.69 -10.05 -1.13
N CYS A 36 11.73 -8.76 -1.47
CA CYS A 36 10.73 -8.17 -2.37
C CYS A 36 10.76 -8.79 -3.78
N LYS A 37 11.96 -9.04 -4.32
CA LYS A 37 12.15 -9.74 -5.61
C LYS A 37 11.59 -11.15 -5.59
N TYR A 38 11.76 -11.88 -4.48
CA TYR A 38 11.20 -13.23 -4.32
C TYR A 38 9.67 -13.24 -4.45
N MET A 39 8.98 -12.22 -3.93
CA MET A 39 7.51 -12.12 -4.00
C MET A 39 6.99 -11.42 -5.25
N GLU A 40 7.86 -10.79 -6.06
CA GLU A 40 7.51 -9.92 -7.18
C GLU A 40 6.49 -10.57 -8.13
N GLY A 41 6.74 -11.81 -8.55
CA GLY A 41 5.86 -12.52 -9.48
C GLY A 41 4.44 -12.75 -8.94
N PHE A 42 4.26 -12.81 -7.62
CA PHE A 42 2.94 -12.90 -6.98
C PHE A 42 2.30 -11.51 -6.82
N VAL A 43 3.02 -10.55 -6.23
CA VAL A 43 2.46 -9.23 -5.92
C VAL A 43 2.04 -8.46 -7.17
N LEU A 44 2.77 -8.61 -8.29
CA LEU A 44 2.40 -7.99 -9.57
C LEU A 44 1.09 -8.56 -10.15
N LYS A 45 0.75 -9.82 -9.88
CA LYS A 45 -0.47 -10.46 -10.40
C LYS A 45 -1.72 -10.13 -9.59
N VAL A 46 -1.57 -9.89 -8.29
CA VAL A 46 -2.69 -9.61 -7.37
C VAL A 46 -2.92 -8.12 -7.15
N ALA A 47 -1.97 -7.27 -7.54
CA ALA A 47 -2.14 -5.83 -7.46
C ALA A 47 -3.25 -5.34 -8.39
N ALA A 48 -3.96 -4.28 -7.99
CA ALA A 48 -4.93 -3.63 -8.85
C ALA A 48 -4.26 -3.13 -10.14
N GLN A 49 -4.97 -3.26 -11.27
CA GLN A 49 -4.49 -2.83 -12.58
C GLN A 49 -5.26 -1.58 -13.01
N VAL A 50 -4.56 -0.48 -13.25
CA VAL A 50 -5.16 0.77 -13.69
C VAL A 50 -4.87 0.95 -15.19
N PRO A 51 -5.92 1.06 -16.03
CA PRO A 51 -5.75 1.30 -17.46
C PRO A 51 -4.80 2.48 -17.72
N HIS A 52 -3.79 2.29 -18.55
CA HIS A 52 -2.79 3.29 -18.93
C HIS A 52 -1.86 3.81 -17.80
N SER A 53 -2.09 3.45 -16.54
CA SER A 53 -1.24 3.86 -15.39
C SER A 53 -0.45 2.71 -14.76
N GLY A 54 -0.75 1.45 -15.12
CA GLY A 54 0.01 0.29 -14.70
C GLY A 54 -0.52 -0.36 -13.43
N LEU A 55 0.37 -1.05 -12.69
CA LEU A 55 0.02 -1.82 -11.50
C LEU A 55 0.11 -0.97 -10.24
N CYS A 56 -0.84 -1.14 -9.31
CA CYS A 56 -0.83 -0.51 -7.98
C CYS A 56 0.12 -1.22 -7.01
N VAL A 57 1.37 -1.42 -7.41
CA VAL A 57 2.43 -1.96 -6.55
C VAL A 57 3.79 -1.44 -7.01
N THR A 58 4.62 -1.05 -6.05
CA THR A 58 6.01 -0.69 -6.30
C THR A 58 6.84 -0.89 -5.05
N TYR A 59 8.13 -1.17 -5.22
CA TYR A 59 9.06 -1.21 -4.09
C TYR A 59 9.25 0.20 -3.53
N ILE A 60 8.90 0.39 -2.27
CA ILE A 60 8.89 1.69 -1.60
C ILE A 60 10.30 2.07 -1.10
N GLY A 61 11.04 1.12 -0.55
CA GLY A 61 12.37 1.36 0.00
C GLY A 61 12.72 0.45 1.17
N GLU A 62 13.90 0.66 1.76
CA GLU A 62 14.43 -0.18 2.84
C GLU A 62 13.63 -0.07 4.15
N GLY A 63 13.81 -1.06 5.03
CA GLY A 63 13.20 -1.06 6.36
C GLY A 63 11.67 -1.01 6.33
N GLY A 64 11.07 -0.28 7.27
CA GLY A 64 9.61 -0.21 7.46
C GLY A 64 8.87 0.73 6.52
N LEU A 65 9.49 1.22 5.44
CA LEU A 65 8.92 2.28 4.59
C LEU A 65 7.58 1.90 3.94
N GLY A 66 7.36 0.63 3.60
CA GLY A 66 6.06 0.15 3.11
C GLY A 66 4.91 0.39 4.08
N ASN A 67 5.16 0.15 5.38
CA ASN A 67 4.18 0.45 6.43
C ASN A 67 4.03 1.96 6.68
N LEU A 68 5.12 2.72 6.55
CA LEU A 68 5.08 4.18 6.69
C LEU A 68 4.17 4.80 5.63
N VAL A 69 4.34 4.40 4.36
CA VAL A 69 3.47 4.88 3.27
C VAL A 69 2.02 4.49 3.53
N LYS A 70 1.75 3.27 4.02
CA LYS A 70 0.38 2.88 4.37
C LYS A 70 -0.20 3.69 5.53
N MET A 71 0.61 4.05 6.51
CA MET A 71 0.19 4.92 7.62
C MET A 71 -0.20 6.31 7.11
N VAL A 72 0.61 6.90 6.22
CA VAL A 72 0.28 8.19 5.59
C VAL A 72 -0.95 8.09 4.70
N TYR A 73 -1.09 7.01 3.92
CA TYR A 73 -2.28 6.74 3.11
C TYR A 73 -3.56 6.80 3.97
N ASN A 74 -3.56 6.11 5.12
CA ASN A 74 -4.70 6.17 6.03
C ASN A 74 -4.92 7.58 6.59
N GLY A 75 -3.84 8.32 6.90
CA GLY A 75 -3.96 9.71 7.34
C GLY A 75 -4.65 10.61 6.32
N ILE A 76 -4.34 10.44 5.03
CA ILE A 76 -5.02 11.14 3.93
C ILE A 76 -6.49 10.71 3.84
N GLU A 77 -6.76 9.40 3.93
CA GLU A 77 -8.13 8.85 3.93
C GLU A 77 -9.02 9.49 5.02
N TYR A 78 -8.50 9.63 6.25
CA TYR A 78 -9.21 10.33 7.32
C TYR A 78 -9.48 11.80 6.99
N GLY A 79 -8.51 12.49 6.36
CA GLY A 79 -8.68 13.88 5.91
C GLY A 79 -9.79 14.01 4.87
N ASP A 80 -9.78 13.14 3.85
CA ASP A 80 -10.80 13.14 2.79
C ASP A 80 -12.19 12.86 3.33
N MET A 81 -12.34 11.88 4.22
CA MET A 81 -13.61 11.57 4.89
C MET A 81 -14.14 12.76 5.68
N GLN A 82 -13.26 13.47 6.40
CA GLN A 82 -13.65 14.66 7.17
C GLN A 82 -14.07 15.81 6.25
N LEU A 83 -13.30 16.08 5.18
CA LEU A 83 -13.61 17.12 4.20
C LEU A 83 -14.98 16.88 3.53
N ILE A 84 -15.27 15.63 3.14
CA ILE A 84 -16.56 15.27 2.55
C ILE A 84 -17.69 15.47 3.58
N SER A 85 -17.47 15.09 4.83
CA SER A 85 -18.46 15.25 5.91
C SER A 85 -18.78 16.72 6.18
N GLU A 86 -17.75 17.59 6.25
CA GLU A 86 -17.93 19.02 6.45
C GLU A 86 -18.64 19.69 5.25
N ALA A 87 -18.27 19.32 4.03
CA ALA A 87 -18.94 19.82 2.83
C ALA A 87 -20.43 19.44 2.82
N TYR A 88 -20.75 18.21 3.23
CA TYR A 88 -22.14 17.77 3.39
C TYR A 88 -22.90 18.60 4.44
N ASP A 89 -22.31 18.84 5.60
CA ASP A 89 -22.95 19.64 6.66
C ASP A 89 -23.24 21.08 6.20
N VAL A 90 -22.32 21.68 5.43
CA VAL A 90 -22.51 23.01 4.82
C VAL A 90 -23.67 23.00 3.81
N LEU A 91 -23.76 22.00 2.93
CA LEU A 91 -24.79 21.94 1.87
C LEU A 91 -26.18 21.54 2.37
N LYS A 92 -26.25 20.81 3.49
CA LYS A 92 -27.51 20.40 4.11
C LYS A 92 -28.20 21.56 4.85
N SER A 93 -27.42 22.52 5.35
CA SER A 93 -27.87 23.68 6.14
C SER A 93 -28.61 24.70 5.29
#